data_AF-W5WMT0-F1
#
_entry.id   AF-W5WMT0-F1
#
_cell.length_a   1.000
_cell.length_b   1.000
_cell.length_c   1.000
_cell.angle_alpha   90.00
_cell.angle_beta   90.00
_cell.angle_gamma   90.00
#
_symmetry.space_group_name_H-M   'P 1'
#
loop_
_entity.id
_entity.type
_entity.pdbx_description
1 polymer ?
#
loop_
_entity_poly.entity_id
_entity_poly.type
_entity_poly.pdbx_seq_one_letter_code
_entity_poly.pdbx_strand_id
1 'polypeptide(L)'
;MVDRVRVPVLLAAFGGTVLLIDVLRVWLPSLTTIFGSAGTTPDWAFVLFALAWVLPAGLLVPLAARRWLPTVTAAVAVLARLVLQAGVTGDGQLYASCVAALAVFGWLVSVAGRGWHQASVAIGFAAGLAATTALQLSTGTVDLLWIPGPIPWLALLAVAAALLIGTVLAPATGGGAALWFGLGPATLLAAQVTTSIGRTWATPDWPPPWWGAALVGVGSAAGVVAAVINAAPRALVVVTLLASTALAEAVSPLWIALLAVALPTAVRLAAGARERSTNVRAVSAYLGTTTLFLLCAVYNTAFDSFSFVWLPAITLLAAAALALCTRGIHPQWTLLKPGLVAGTAVALSCTTIAGATAPEPPGAQAIHLPLRLVTYNIRSGISAYGRFDVDRIAEVIGAERPDVVQLQEVDRGMLVTGAQDSLRALQTRLHMHAYFGPSSDQLFGEAILSRQPLEQVSFRRLSGDVSPPTGVLSGVLRLPGGTELTLVVTHLQTADGVISADQVRQLAAELAEQKARSFVLTGDFNVEPGDPALAPVKALLRDGLAAARPLPTWPAEEPKQQLDQVFLSPGLSASAVHVAATTASDHLPVAVTISGPAGE
;
A
#
# COMPACT_ATOMS: atom_id res chain seq x y z
N MET A 1 31.22 -15.45 -29.26
CA MET A 1 31.70 -15.15 -27.89
C MET A 1 30.45 -15.09 -27.02
N VAL A 2 30.26 -16.05 -26.11
CA VAL A 2 29.01 -16.23 -25.37
C VAL A 2 28.80 -15.04 -24.42
N ASP A 3 27.69 -14.30 -24.56
CA ASP A 3 27.34 -13.20 -23.65
C ASP A 3 27.03 -13.79 -22.26
N ARG A 4 28.01 -13.73 -21.35
CA ARG A 4 27.87 -14.20 -19.97
C ARG A 4 27.26 -13.11 -19.09
N VAL A 5 26.33 -13.51 -18.22
CA VAL A 5 25.76 -12.67 -17.15
C VAL A 5 26.89 -11.96 -16.38
N ARG A 6 26.75 -10.63 -16.22
CA ARG A 6 27.67 -9.78 -15.46
C ARG A 6 27.17 -9.66 -14.02
N VAL A 7 27.81 -10.38 -13.10
CA VAL A 7 27.44 -10.40 -11.67
C VAL A 7 27.34 -8.99 -11.05
N PRO A 8 28.29 -8.05 -11.30
CA PRO A 8 28.15 -6.70 -10.76
C PRO A 8 26.90 -5.94 -11.22
N VAL A 9 26.52 -6.10 -12.50
CA VAL A 9 25.30 -5.47 -13.06
C VAL A 9 24.06 -6.07 -12.41
N LEU A 10 24.04 -7.39 -12.19
CA LEU A 10 22.95 -8.08 -11.52
C LEU A 10 22.79 -7.58 -10.08
N LEU A 11 23.89 -7.51 -9.32
CA LEU A 11 23.87 -7.01 -7.94
C LEU A 11 23.38 -5.56 -7.85
N ALA A 12 23.85 -4.70 -8.77
CA ALA A 12 23.42 -3.32 -8.82
C ALA A 12 21.93 -3.17 -9.15
N ALA A 13 21.45 -3.92 -10.16
CA ALA A 13 20.05 -3.93 -10.54
C ALA A 13 19.17 -4.48 -9.41
N PHE A 14 19.59 -5.57 -8.75
CA PHE A 14 18.92 -6.11 -7.58
C PHE A 14 18.78 -5.06 -6.46
N GLY A 15 19.91 -4.51 -5.99
CA GLY A 15 19.91 -3.55 -4.89
C GLY A 15 19.16 -2.26 -5.22
N GLY A 16 19.29 -1.78 -6.47
CA GLY A 16 18.58 -0.60 -6.93
C GLY A 16 17.07 -0.80 -7.08
N THR A 17 16.62 -2.00 -7.45
CA THR A 17 15.18 -2.31 -7.50
C THR A 17 14.55 -2.38 -6.12
N VAL A 18 15.20 -3.06 -5.16
CA VAL A 18 14.72 -3.09 -3.77
C VAL A 18 14.67 -1.66 -3.22
N LEU A 19 15.75 -0.90 -3.36
CA LEU A 19 15.81 0.48 -2.88
C LEU A 19 14.77 1.39 -3.56
N LEU A 20 14.51 1.22 -4.85
CA LEU A 20 13.48 1.97 -5.56
C LEU A 20 12.09 1.74 -4.97
N ILE A 21 11.70 0.50 -4.72
CA ILE A 21 10.39 0.18 -4.15
C ILE A 21 10.29 0.71 -2.72
N ASP A 22 11.33 0.47 -1.90
CA ASP A 22 11.39 1.00 -0.53
C ASP A 22 11.23 2.52 -0.51
N VAL A 23 11.90 3.24 -1.42
CA VAL A 23 11.78 4.70 -1.51
C VAL A 23 10.38 5.12 -1.92
N LEU A 24 9.76 4.47 -2.91
CA LEU A 24 8.39 4.78 -3.33
C LEU A 24 7.39 4.61 -2.18
N ARG A 25 7.56 3.58 -1.34
CA ARG A 25 6.68 3.29 -0.20
C ARG A 25 6.76 4.30 0.96
N VAL A 26 7.69 5.23 0.89
CA VAL A 26 7.90 6.26 1.93
C VAL A 26 7.69 7.64 1.34
N TRP A 27 8.14 7.83 0.11
CA TRP A 27 7.95 9.06 -0.63
C TRP A 27 6.47 9.31 -0.94
N LEU A 28 5.73 8.32 -1.44
CA LEU A 28 4.31 8.50 -1.76
C LEU A 28 3.47 8.87 -0.53
N PRO A 29 3.57 8.16 0.62
CA PRO A 29 2.88 8.58 1.85
C PRO A 29 3.31 9.95 2.35
N SER A 30 4.60 10.29 2.23
CA SER A 30 5.07 11.63 2.65
C SER A 30 4.44 12.73 1.81
N LEU A 31 4.25 12.50 0.50
CA LEU A 31 3.57 13.46 -0.36
C LEU A 31 2.09 13.61 0.01
N THR A 32 1.40 12.53 0.38
CA THR A 32 -0.06 12.56 0.64
C THR A 32 -0.43 12.96 2.06
N THR A 33 0.46 12.74 3.05
CA THR A 33 0.15 12.94 4.48
C THR A 33 0.97 14.00 5.19
N ILE A 34 2.11 14.43 4.62
CA ILE A 34 2.95 15.49 5.18
C ILE A 34 2.87 16.75 4.31
N PHE A 35 3.14 16.62 3.01
CA PHE A 35 2.95 17.74 2.09
C PHE A 35 1.46 17.98 1.82
N GLY A 36 0.75 16.91 1.47
CA GLY A 36 -0.69 16.92 1.29
C GLY A 36 -1.42 16.78 2.62
N SER A 37 -2.57 17.42 2.69
CA SER A 37 -3.61 17.17 3.68
C SER A 37 -4.94 17.01 2.95
N ALA A 38 -5.64 15.91 3.24
CA ALA A 38 -6.91 15.56 2.60
C ALA A 38 -7.92 16.71 2.77
N GLY A 39 -8.60 17.07 1.68
CA GLY A 39 -9.58 18.18 1.68
C GLY A 39 -9.00 19.60 1.74
N THR A 40 -7.70 19.79 1.95
CA THR A 40 -7.08 21.14 2.04
C THR A 40 -6.08 21.42 0.93
N THR A 41 -5.31 20.42 0.49
CA THR A 41 -4.29 20.58 -0.55
C THR A 41 -4.89 20.25 -1.91
N PRO A 42 -4.92 21.19 -2.87
CA PRO A 42 -5.41 20.89 -4.20
C PRO A 42 -4.55 19.83 -4.92
N ASP A 43 -5.19 18.92 -5.66
CA ASP A 43 -4.52 17.87 -6.43
C ASP A 43 -3.39 18.38 -7.32
N TRP A 44 -3.58 19.52 -7.97
CA TRP A 44 -2.56 20.11 -8.85
C TRP A 44 -1.29 20.51 -8.07
N ALA A 45 -1.42 20.94 -6.80
CA ALA A 45 -0.28 21.34 -5.98
C ALA A 45 0.56 20.13 -5.59
N PHE A 46 -0.09 19.01 -5.26
CA PHE A 46 0.56 17.72 -5.06
C PHE A 46 1.37 17.28 -6.29
N VAL A 47 0.74 17.32 -7.47
CA VAL A 47 1.38 16.93 -8.71
C VAL A 47 2.58 17.83 -9.04
N LEU A 48 2.44 19.15 -8.88
CA LEU A 48 3.54 20.09 -9.13
C LEU A 48 4.71 19.89 -8.16
N PHE A 49 4.44 19.71 -6.86
CA PHE A 49 5.50 19.48 -5.88
C PHE A 49 6.27 18.20 -6.21
N ALA A 50 5.57 17.10 -6.49
CA ALA A 50 6.23 15.86 -6.82
C ALA A 50 6.99 15.93 -8.17
N LEU A 51 6.46 16.62 -9.18
CA LEU A 51 7.16 16.90 -10.44
C LEU A 51 8.47 17.68 -10.22
N ALA A 52 8.50 18.61 -9.26
CA ALA A 52 9.72 19.35 -8.92
C ALA A 52 10.87 18.44 -8.45
N TRP A 53 10.57 17.22 -7.99
CA TRP A 53 11.55 16.21 -7.56
C TRP A 53 11.82 15.11 -8.58
N VAL A 54 10.97 14.95 -9.60
CA VAL A 54 11.16 13.96 -10.69
C VAL A 54 11.86 14.57 -11.90
N LEU A 55 11.41 15.75 -12.35
CA LEU A 55 11.92 16.39 -13.56
C LEU A 55 13.43 16.70 -13.53
N PRO A 56 14.04 17.10 -12.39
CA PRO A 56 15.48 17.38 -12.34
C PRO A 56 16.37 16.17 -12.68
N ALA A 57 15.87 14.93 -12.59
CA ALA A 57 16.61 13.76 -13.05
C ALA A 57 16.95 13.83 -14.56
N GLY A 58 16.14 14.57 -15.35
CA GLY A 58 16.40 14.83 -16.76
C GLY A 58 17.66 15.67 -17.01
N LEU A 59 18.06 16.52 -16.04
CA LEU A 59 19.29 17.33 -16.13
C LEU A 59 20.56 16.46 -16.09
N LEU A 60 20.43 15.19 -15.68
CA LEU A 60 21.53 14.23 -15.67
C LEU A 60 21.74 13.54 -17.03
N VAL A 61 20.80 13.65 -17.97
CA VAL A 61 20.90 13.02 -19.31
C VAL A 61 22.20 13.41 -20.04
N PRO A 62 22.60 14.70 -20.14
CA PRO A 62 23.85 15.09 -20.78
C PRO A 62 25.11 14.56 -20.05
N LEU A 63 24.97 14.24 -18.76
CA LEU A 63 26.04 13.74 -17.91
C LEU A 63 26.07 12.21 -17.81
N ALA A 64 25.10 11.50 -18.41
CA ALA A 64 24.92 10.06 -18.23
C ALA A 64 26.09 9.21 -18.77
N ALA A 65 26.99 9.78 -19.57
CA ALA A 65 28.23 9.13 -20.00
C ALA A 65 29.33 9.10 -18.92
N ARG A 66 29.21 9.92 -17.86
CA ARG A 66 30.24 10.07 -16.82
C ARG A 66 30.30 8.82 -15.94
N ARG A 67 31.50 8.24 -15.80
CA ARG A 67 31.73 6.99 -15.05
C ARG A 67 31.42 7.06 -13.55
N TRP A 68 31.52 8.24 -12.94
CA TRP A 68 31.34 8.45 -11.51
C TRP A 68 29.88 8.70 -11.12
N LEU A 69 29.05 9.15 -12.08
CA LEU A 69 27.71 9.64 -11.80
C LEU A 69 26.79 8.57 -11.19
N PRO A 70 26.72 7.31 -11.71
CA PRO A 70 25.92 6.26 -11.09
C PRO A 70 26.30 6.00 -9.63
N THR A 71 27.59 6.00 -9.31
CA THR A 71 28.05 5.76 -7.94
C THR A 71 27.64 6.89 -7.00
N VAL A 72 27.75 8.14 -7.46
CA VAL A 72 27.33 9.31 -6.66
C VAL A 72 25.82 9.28 -6.43
N THR A 73 25.01 9.08 -7.46
CA THR A 73 23.55 9.02 -7.31
C THR A 73 23.11 7.83 -6.43
N ALA A 74 23.76 6.67 -6.55
CA ALA A 74 23.51 5.53 -5.67
C ALA A 74 23.89 5.82 -4.21
N ALA A 75 25.04 6.47 -3.98
CA ALA A 75 25.48 6.84 -2.63
C ALA A 75 24.51 7.84 -1.99
N VAL A 76 24.06 8.85 -2.72
CA VAL A 76 23.06 9.81 -2.23
C VAL A 76 21.74 9.11 -1.90
N ALA A 77 21.27 8.20 -2.75
CA ALA A 77 20.05 7.43 -2.49
C ALA A 77 20.16 6.57 -1.22
N VAL A 78 21.30 5.88 -1.04
CA VAL A 78 21.58 5.08 0.15
C VAL A 78 21.64 5.95 1.41
N LEU A 79 22.34 7.08 1.35
CA LEU A 79 22.45 8.00 2.49
C LEU A 79 21.09 8.56 2.89
N ALA A 80 20.28 9.02 1.93
CA ALA A 80 18.93 9.50 2.18
C ALA A 80 18.04 8.39 2.79
N ARG A 81 18.16 7.14 2.30
CA ARG A 81 17.42 6.01 2.87
C ARG A 81 17.88 5.63 4.28
N LEU A 82 19.17 5.78 4.60
CA LEU A 82 19.70 5.59 5.96
C LEU A 82 19.20 6.68 6.91
N VAL A 83 19.08 7.93 6.44
CA VAL A 83 18.46 9.02 7.21
C VAL A 83 17.00 8.69 7.53
N LEU A 84 16.24 8.20 6.55
CA LEU A 84 14.87 7.72 6.78
C LEU A 84 14.84 6.59 7.83
N GLN A 85 15.75 5.62 7.74
CA GLN A 85 15.85 4.51 8.71
C GLN A 85 16.14 4.98 10.13
N ALA A 86 16.79 6.13 10.30
CA ALA A 86 17.06 6.72 11.60
C ALA A 86 15.79 7.31 12.28
N GLY A 87 14.64 7.31 11.60
CA GLY A 87 13.35 7.68 12.18
C GLY A 87 13.03 9.17 12.11
N VAL A 88 13.55 9.89 11.11
CA VAL A 88 13.10 11.27 10.84
C VAL A 88 11.61 11.28 10.47
N THR A 89 10.87 12.27 10.95
CA THR A 89 9.42 12.45 10.72
C THR A 89 9.12 13.85 10.16
N GLY A 90 7.87 14.13 9.79
CA GLY A 90 7.43 15.43 9.28
C GLY A 90 8.25 15.90 8.07
N ASP A 91 8.61 17.18 8.04
CA ASP A 91 9.42 17.77 6.97
C ASP A 91 10.74 17.02 6.72
N GLY A 92 11.37 16.50 7.79
CA GLY A 92 12.58 15.70 7.67
C GLY A 92 12.37 14.44 6.83
N GLN A 93 11.26 13.74 7.06
CA GLN A 93 10.86 12.56 6.27
C GLN A 93 10.49 12.96 4.83
N LEU A 94 9.73 14.03 4.65
CA LEU A 94 9.32 14.53 3.35
C LEU A 94 10.53 14.83 2.46
N TYR A 95 11.45 15.67 2.93
CA TYR A 95 12.60 16.06 2.13
C TYR A 95 13.62 14.93 1.97
N ALA A 96 13.85 14.09 2.99
CA ALA A 96 14.74 12.94 2.86
C ALA A 96 14.20 11.92 1.83
N SER A 97 12.90 11.66 1.82
CA SER A 97 12.28 10.78 0.82
C SER A 97 12.28 11.38 -0.59
N CYS A 98 12.09 12.70 -0.72
CA CYS A 98 12.23 13.41 -2.00
C CYS A 98 13.67 13.32 -2.55
N VAL A 99 14.68 13.53 -1.70
CA VAL A 99 16.09 13.38 -2.09
C VAL A 99 16.39 11.94 -2.49
N ALA A 100 15.87 10.96 -1.74
CA ALA A 100 16.03 9.54 -2.08
C ALA A 100 15.40 9.23 -3.45
N ALA A 101 14.19 9.71 -3.73
CA ALA A 101 13.49 9.49 -5.00
C ALA A 101 14.27 10.11 -6.17
N LEU A 102 14.65 11.39 -6.06
CA LEU A 102 15.47 12.07 -7.07
C LEU A 102 16.79 11.33 -7.33
N ALA A 103 17.46 10.87 -6.27
CA ALA A 103 18.74 10.17 -6.37
C ALA A 103 18.59 8.78 -7.02
N VAL A 104 17.53 8.02 -6.71
CA VAL A 104 17.26 6.73 -7.35
C VAL A 104 16.88 6.92 -8.83
N PHE A 105 16.06 7.91 -9.18
CA PHE A 105 15.75 8.23 -10.58
C PHE A 105 17.00 8.69 -11.34
N GLY A 106 17.83 9.52 -10.71
CA GLY A 106 19.12 9.91 -11.24
C GLY A 106 20.06 8.72 -11.45
N TRP A 107 20.07 7.75 -10.53
CA TRP A 107 20.80 6.50 -10.70
C TRP A 107 20.31 5.73 -11.92
N LEU A 108 19.00 5.53 -12.09
CA LEU A 108 18.41 4.86 -13.26
C LEU A 108 18.84 5.52 -14.58
N VAL A 109 18.74 6.85 -14.68
CA VAL A 109 19.18 7.62 -15.86
C VAL A 109 20.68 7.42 -16.13
N SER A 110 21.49 7.44 -15.07
CA SER A 110 22.94 7.31 -15.15
C SER A 110 23.39 5.91 -15.59
N VAL A 111 22.77 4.85 -15.04
CA VAL A 111 23.10 3.47 -15.42
C VAL A 111 22.60 3.12 -16.82
N ALA A 112 21.49 3.72 -17.25
CA ALA A 112 21.01 3.61 -18.62
C ALA A 112 22.01 4.23 -19.61
N GLY A 113 22.54 5.42 -19.32
CA GLY A 113 23.59 6.05 -20.11
C GLY A 113 24.82 5.16 -20.28
N ARG A 114 25.26 4.48 -19.22
CA ARG A 114 26.40 3.54 -19.24
C ARG A 114 26.19 2.31 -20.13
N GLY A 115 24.94 1.97 -20.47
CA GLY A 115 24.62 0.85 -21.34
C GLY A 115 24.99 -0.49 -20.70
N TRP A 116 24.43 -0.78 -19.53
CA TRP A 116 24.64 -2.05 -18.85
C TRP A 116 24.08 -3.25 -19.61
N HIS A 117 24.61 -4.43 -19.26
CA HIS A 117 24.23 -5.70 -19.86
C HIS A 117 22.76 -6.00 -19.57
N GLN A 118 21.92 -5.92 -20.60
CA GLN A 118 20.47 -5.87 -20.44
C GLN A 118 19.86 -7.11 -19.78
N ALA A 119 20.37 -8.31 -20.06
CA ALA A 119 19.89 -9.53 -19.39
C ALA A 119 20.25 -9.55 -17.90
N SER A 120 21.41 -9.00 -17.53
CA SER A 120 21.78 -8.89 -16.10
C SER A 120 20.92 -7.88 -15.38
N VAL A 121 20.54 -6.77 -16.04
CA VAL A 121 19.59 -5.80 -15.51
C VAL A 121 18.22 -6.44 -15.30
N ALA A 122 17.68 -7.14 -16.31
CA ALA A 122 16.38 -7.80 -16.22
C ALA A 122 16.32 -8.87 -15.12
N ILE A 123 17.36 -9.71 -14.99
CA ILE A 123 17.45 -10.72 -13.92
C ILE A 123 17.56 -10.04 -12.55
N GLY A 124 18.41 -9.03 -12.41
CA GLY A 124 18.57 -8.31 -11.14
C GLY A 124 17.27 -7.60 -10.73
N PHE A 125 16.58 -6.96 -11.67
CA PHE A 125 15.26 -6.35 -11.45
C PHE A 125 14.24 -7.37 -10.95
N ALA A 126 14.09 -8.50 -11.65
CA ALA A 126 13.14 -9.54 -11.25
C ALA A 126 13.50 -10.16 -9.88
N ALA A 127 14.79 -10.35 -9.59
CA ALA A 127 15.26 -10.80 -8.27
C ALA A 127 14.97 -9.77 -7.17
N GLY A 128 15.10 -8.47 -7.47
CA GLY A 128 14.77 -7.39 -6.54
C GLY A 128 13.27 -7.32 -6.23
N LEU A 129 12.41 -7.48 -7.25
CA LEU A 129 10.96 -7.60 -7.06
C LEU A 129 10.63 -8.78 -6.13
N ALA A 130 11.20 -9.95 -6.43
CA ALA A 130 11.00 -11.16 -5.63
C ALA A 130 11.44 -10.98 -4.17
N ALA A 131 12.61 -10.37 -3.93
CA ALA A 131 13.08 -10.08 -2.58
C ALA A 131 12.16 -9.10 -1.85
N THR A 132 11.65 -8.07 -2.54
CA THR A 132 10.74 -7.09 -1.95
C THR A 132 9.40 -7.72 -1.55
N THR A 133 8.84 -8.59 -2.39
CA THR A 133 7.66 -9.39 -2.05
C THR A 133 7.94 -10.31 -0.87
N ALA A 134 9.09 -11.00 -0.87
CA ALA A 134 9.43 -11.91 0.22
C ALA A 134 9.60 -11.19 1.56
N LEU A 135 10.21 -10.01 1.56
CA LEU A 135 10.33 -9.17 2.75
C LEU A 135 8.95 -8.80 3.30
N GLN A 136 8.05 -8.29 2.45
CA GLN A 136 6.68 -7.96 2.89
C GLN A 136 5.92 -9.16 3.45
N LEU A 137 6.10 -10.36 2.87
CA LEU A 137 5.46 -11.56 3.42
C LEU A 137 5.98 -11.89 4.81
N SER A 138 7.29 -11.82 4.98
CA SER A 138 7.94 -12.12 6.26
C SER A 138 7.59 -11.14 7.37
N THR A 139 7.21 -9.90 7.02
CA THR A 139 6.91 -8.83 7.98
C THR A 139 5.42 -8.55 8.16
N GLY A 140 4.54 -9.36 7.56
CA GLY A 140 3.09 -9.13 7.64
C GLY A 140 2.68 -7.82 6.96
N THR A 141 3.29 -7.53 5.81
CA THR A 141 3.22 -6.30 4.99
C THR A 141 3.97 -5.09 5.52
N VAL A 142 4.28 -5.00 6.82
CA VAL A 142 4.98 -3.85 7.42
C VAL A 142 6.37 -3.70 6.85
N ASP A 143 6.63 -2.60 6.14
CA ASP A 143 7.95 -2.33 5.55
C ASP A 143 9.07 -2.27 6.62
N LEU A 144 10.28 -2.75 6.27
CA LEU A 144 11.45 -2.75 7.15
C LEU A 144 11.80 -1.35 7.66
N LEU A 145 11.45 -0.29 6.93
CA LEU A 145 11.63 1.07 7.44
C LEU A 145 11.00 1.28 8.82
N TRP A 146 9.82 0.72 9.03
CA TRP A 146 8.98 1.05 10.19
C TRP A 146 9.21 0.11 11.37
N ILE A 147 9.95 -0.98 11.14
CA ILE A 147 10.27 -1.99 12.15
C ILE A 147 11.54 -1.56 12.91
N PRO A 148 11.51 -1.55 14.26
CA PRO A 148 12.70 -1.24 15.05
C PRO A 148 13.68 -2.43 15.14
N GLY A 149 14.89 -2.15 15.61
CA GLY A 149 15.90 -3.16 15.92
C GLY A 149 16.92 -3.42 14.81
N PRO A 150 17.90 -4.32 15.05
CA PRO A 150 19.09 -4.43 14.19
C PRO A 150 18.84 -5.14 12.85
N ILE A 151 17.81 -5.97 12.73
CA ILE A 151 17.54 -6.77 11.52
C ILE A 151 17.24 -5.88 10.30
N PRO A 152 16.32 -4.89 10.37
CA PRO A 152 16.09 -3.93 9.30
C PRO A 152 17.35 -3.18 8.85
N TRP A 153 18.19 -2.76 9.80
CA TRP A 153 19.46 -2.10 9.50
C TRP A 153 20.42 -3.01 8.72
N LEU A 154 20.58 -4.27 9.15
CA LEU A 154 21.45 -5.22 8.46
C LEU A 154 20.95 -5.53 7.05
N ALA A 155 19.63 -5.67 6.86
CA ALA A 155 19.02 -5.86 5.55
C ALA A 155 19.26 -4.65 4.63
N LEU A 156 19.03 -3.43 5.12
CA LEU A 156 19.29 -2.20 4.38
C LEU A 156 20.76 -2.05 4.00
N LEU A 157 21.69 -2.33 4.92
CA LEU A 157 23.13 -2.28 4.65
C LEU A 157 23.56 -3.33 3.61
N ALA A 158 22.96 -4.52 3.61
CA ALA A 158 23.22 -5.54 2.60
C ALA A 158 22.74 -5.12 1.21
N VAL A 159 21.54 -4.55 1.11
CA VAL A 159 20.99 -3.98 -0.14
C VAL A 159 21.84 -2.82 -0.64
N ALA A 160 22.22 -1.91 0.26
CA ALA A 160 23.11 -0.78 -0.05
C ALA A 160 24.48 -1.25 -0.55
N ALA A 161 25.08 -2.27 0.09
CA ALA A 161 26.34 -2.84 -0.35
C ALA A 161 26.21 -3.47 -1.74
N ALA A 162 25.15 -4.25 -2.01
CA ALA A 162 24.90 -4.84 -3.32
C ALA A 162 24.77 -3.76 -4.41
N LEU A 163 24.02 -2.69 -4.14
CA LEU A 163 23.85 -1.55 -5.04
C LEU A 163 25.19 -0.83 -5.31
N LEU A 164 25.91 -0.44 -4.25
CA LEU A 164 27.13 0.36 -4.38
C LEU A 164 28.28 -0.44 -5.01
N ILE A 165 28.56 -1.65 -4.50
CA ILE A 165 29.60 -2.53 -5.03
C ILE A 165 29.28 -2.91 -6.48
N GLY A 166 28.02 -3.29 -6.75
CA GLY A 166 27.56 -3.62 -8.09
C GLY A 166 27.75 -2.45 -9.05
N THR A 167 27.34 -1.24 -8.65
CA THR A 167 27.43 -0.03 -9.49
C THR A 167 28.88 0.35 -9.79
N VAL A 168 29.78 0.26 -8.81
CA VAL A 168 31.22 0.56 -8.96
C VAL A 168 31.90 -0.44 -9.90
N LEU A 169 31.57 -1.72 -9.76
CA LEU A 169 32.23 -2.81 -10.51
C LEU A 169 31.58 -3.11 -11.87
N ALA A 170 30.41 -2.52 -12.17
CA ALA A 170 29.65 -2.79 -13.40
C ALA A 170 30.36 -2.29 -14.67
N PRO A 171 30.70 -3.19 -15.62
CA PRO A 171 31.28 -2.79 -16.90
C PRO A 171 30.22 -2.15 -17.81
N ALA A 172 30.64 -1.17 -18.61
CA ALA A 172 29.84 -0.67 -19.72
C ALA A 172 29.89 -1.68 -20.87
N THR A 173 28.73 -2.08 -21.40
CA THR A 173 28.64 -3.14 -22.42
C THR A 173 27.90 -2.72 -23.70
N GLY A 174 27.14 -1.61 -23.65
CA GLY A 174 26.19 -1.20 -24.69
C GLY A 174 24.92 -2.06 -24.68
N GLY A 175 23.74 -1.43 -24.76
CA GLY A 175 22.43 -2.09 -24.72
C GLY A 175 21.34 -1.20 -25.33
N GLY A 176 20.13 -1.71 -25.59
CA GLY A 176 19.00 -0.95 -26.13
C GLY A 176 18.29 -0.01 -25.15
N ALA A 177 17.53 0.95 -25.69
CA ALA A 177 16.80 1.93 -24.89
C ALA A 177 15.43 1.44 -24.38
N ALA A 178 14.80 0.50 -25.08
CA ALA A 178 13.45 0.00 -24.76
C ALA A 178 13.34 -0.61 -23.35
N LEU A 179 14.36 -1.36 -22.90
CA LEU A 179 14.41 -1.89 -21.53
C LEU A 179 14.26 -0.79 -20.49
N TRP A 180 15.01 0.30 -20.66
CA TRP A 180 15.09 1.38 -19.69
C TRP A 180 13.80 2.17 -19.56
N PHE A 181 13.08 2.35 -20.67
CA PHE A 181 11.70 2.88 -20.62
C PHE A 181 10.77 1.92 -19.89
N GLY A 182 10.82 0.62 -20.21
CA GLY A 182 9.93 -0.40 -19.65
C GLY A 182 10.07 -0.61 -18.14
N LEU A 183 11.25 -0.34 -17.54
CA LEU A 183 11.46 -0.51 -16.09
C LEU A 183 10.54 0.38 -15.24
N GLY A 184 10.21 1.59 -15.69
CA GLY A 184 9.33 2.50 -14.94
C GLY A 184 7.91 1.95 -14.78
N PRO A 185 7.15 1.78 -15.88
CA PRO A 185 5.81 1.21 -15.81
C PRO A 185 5.79 -0.22 -15.25
N ALA A 186 6.86 -1.01 -15.44
CA ALA A 186 7.01 -2.30 -14.78
C ALA A 186 7.09 -2.18 -13.25
N THR A 187 7.85 -1.21 -12.74
CA THR A 187 7.95 -0.98 -11.30
C THR A 187 6.59 -0.59 -10.73
N LEU A 188 5.78 0.21 -11.42
CA LEU A 188 4.43 0.56 -10.97
C LEU A 188 3.54 -0.67 -10.86
N LEU A 189 3.48 -1.46 -11.93
CA LEU A 189 2.68 -2.69 -11.96
C LEU A 189 3.09 -3.63 -10.84
N ALA A 190 4.40 -3.78 -10.62
CA ALA A 190 4.91 -4.59 -9.52
C ALA A 190 4.50 -3.99 -8.17
N ALA A 191 4.66 -2.68 -7.98
CA ALA A 191 4.32 -1.95 -6.75
C ALA A 191 2.84 -2.11 -6.37
N GLN A 192 1.95 -2.07 -7.35
CA GLN A 192 0.51 -2.13 -7.16
C GLN A 192 -0.06 -3.54 -7.02
N VAL A 193 0.59 -4.54 -7.62
CA VAL A 193 0.02 -5.88 -7.76
C VAL A 193 0.86 -6.94 -7.06
N THR A 194 2.15 -7.03 -7.36
CA THR A 194 2.99 -8.13 -6.85
C THR A 194 3.61 -7.79 -5.50
N THR A 195 3.87 -6.52 -5.23
CA THR A 195 4.47 -6.05 -3.97
C THR A 195 3.48 -5.24 -3.15
N SER A 196 2.18 -5.46 -3.35
CA SER A 196 1.11 -5.03 -2.43
C SER A 196 0.34 -6.27 -1.98
N ILE A 197 0.94 -7.03 -1.06
CA ILE A 197 0.34 -8.28 -0.58
C ILE A 197 -0.96 -8.02 0.21
N GLY A 198 -1.08 -6.88 0.88
CA GLY A 198 -2.32 -6.48 1.58
C GLY A 198 -3.56 -6.58 0.69
N ARG A 199 -3.43 -6.18 -0.58
CA ARG A 199 -4.50 -6.30 -1.58
C ARG A 199 -4.97 -7.73 -1.77
N THR A 200 -4.06 -8.70 -1.73
CA THR A 200 -4.42 -10.12 -1.81
C THR A 200 -5.21 -10.61 -0.61
N TRP A 201 -5.02 -9.98 0.55
CA TRP A 201 -5.76 -10.30 1.78
C TRP A 201 -7.06 -9.52 1.92
N ALA A 202 -7.24 -8.46 1.13
CA ALA A 202 -8.40 -7.59 1.16
C ALA A 202 -9.55 -8.07 0.26
N THR A 203 -9.28 -8.90 -0.74
CA THR A 203 -10.30 -9.34 -1.70
C THR A 203 -11.12 -10.51 -1.11
N PRO A 204 -12.45 -10.39 -1.00
CA PRO A 204 -13.32 -11.50 -0.60
C PRO A 204 -13.16 -12.69 -1.57
N ASP A 205 -13.26 -13.93 -1.07
CA ASP A 205 -13.18 -15.18 -1.85
C ASP A 205 -11.78 -15.64 -2.33
N TRP A 206 -10.69 -15.02 -1.87
CA TRP A 206 -9.34 -15.55 -2.12
C TRP A 206 -9.12 -16.89 -1.36
N PRO A 207 -8.48 -17.91 -1.96
CA PRO A 207 -7.88 -19.00 -1.18
C PRO A 207 -6.93 -18.43 -0.10
N PRO A 208 -6.61 -19.17 0.98
CA PRO A 208 -6.01 -18.60 2.17
C PRO A 208 -4.79 -17.71 1.89
N PRO A 209 -4.53 -16.67 2.71
CA PRO A 209 -3.67 -15.50 2.41
C PRO A 209 -2.27 -15.79 1.86
N TRP A 210 -1.75 -17.01 2.02
CA TRP A 210 -0.48 -17.48 1.46
C TRP A 210 -0.54 -17.87 -0.02
N TRP A 211 -1.71 -18.03 -0.63
CA TRP A 211 -1.84 -18.36 -2.05
C TRP A 211 -1.52 -17.18 -2.97
N GLY A 212 -2.00 -15.97 -2.66
CA GLY A 212 -1.65 -14.76 -3.44
C GLY A 212 -0.15 -14.49 -3.40
N ALA A 213 0.42 -14.57 -2.19
CA ALA A 213 1.85 -14.56 -1.93
C ALA A 213 2.64 -15.60 -2.73
N ALA A 214 2.17 -16.86 -2.73
CA ALA A 214 2.77 -17.95 -3.48
C ALA A 214 2.67 -17.74 -4.99
N LEU A 215 1.56 -17.23 -5.50
CA LEU A 215 1.38 -16.96 -6.93
C LEU A 215 2.24 -15.81 -7.42
N VAL A 216 2.40 -14.75 -6.62
CA VAL A 216 3.38 -13.70 -6.92
C VAL A 216 4.80 -14.27 -6.88
N GLY A 217 5.14 -15.03 -5.85
CA GLY A 217 6.47 -15.62 -5.69
C GLY A 217 6.81 -16.57 -6.84
N VAL A 218 5.91 -17.51 -7.14
CA VAL A 218 6.02 -18.47 -8.24
C VAL A 218 6.01 -17.75 -9.59
N GLY A 219 5.17 -16.74 -9.79
CA GLY A 219 5.13 -15.96 -11.03
C GLY A 219 6.41 -15.16 -11.25
N SER A 220 6.98 -14.57 -10.19
CA SER A 220 8.28 -13.89 -10.23
C SER A 220 9.42 -14.88 -10.51
N ALA A 221 9.39 -16.07 -9.87
CA ALA A 221 10.29 -17.18 -10.17
C ALA A 221 10.19 -17.60 -11.64
N ALA A 222 8.96 -17.80 -12.12
CA ALA A 222 8.67 -18.24 -13.48
C ALA A 222 9.05 -17.15 -14.49
N GLY A 223 8.93 -15.87 -14.15
CA GLY A 223 9.44 -14.74 -14.92
C GLY A 223 10.98 -14.72 -14.99
N VAL A 224 11.67 -14.99 -13.87
CA VAL A 224 13.13 -15.17 -13.85
C VAL A 224 13.54 -16.38 -14.70
N VAL A 225 12.86 -17.51 -14.53
CA VAL A 225 13.11 -18.76 -15.27
C VAL A 225 12.82 -18.57 -16.76
N ALA A 226 11.72 -17.92 -17.13
CA ALA A 226 11.38 -17.57 -18.52
C ALA A 226 12.35 -16.55 -19.11
N ALA A 227 12.88 -15.63 -18.30
CA ALA A 227 13.94 -14.71 -18.70
C ALA A 227 15.25 -15.44 -19.02
N VAL A 228 15.47 -16.60 -18.37
CA VAL A 228 16.71 -17.38 -18.42
C VAL A 228 16.67 -18.49 -19.48
N ILE A 229 15.55 -19.19 -19.64
CA ILE A 229 15.42 -20.39 -20.49
C ILE A 229 15.07 -20.06 -21.95
N ASN A 230 14.80 -18.79 -22.28
CA ASN A 230 14.55 -18.32 -23.66
C ASN A 230 13.37 -19.02 -24.38
N ALA A 231 12.44 -19.64 -23.64
CA ALA A 231 11.44 -20.54 -24.21
C ALA A 231 10.12 -19.88 -24.65
N ALA A 232 9.77 -18.69 -24.15
CA ALA A 232 8.47 -18.07 -24.45
C ALA A 232 8.48 -17.32 -25.80
N PRO A 233 7.62 -17.69 -26.78
CA PRO A 233 7.42 -16.93 -28.01
C PRO A 233 6.86 -15.53 -27.71
N ARG A 234 7.22 -14.51 -28.49
CA ARG A 234 6.66 -13.13 -28.36
C ARG A 234 5.14 -13.10 -28.31
N ALA A 235 4.50 -13.95 -29.13
CA ALA A 235 3.05 -14.11 -29.14
C ALA A 235 2.51 -14.57 -27.78
N LEU A 236 3.19 -15.49 -27.09
CA LEU A 236 2.80 -15.95 -25.76
C LEU A 236 2.87 -14.81 -24.75
N VAL A 237 3.92 -13.98 -24.78
CA VAL A 237 4.06 -12.82 -23.87
C VAL A 237 2.95 -11.80 -24.08
N VAL A 238 2.67 -11.46 -25.34
CA VAL A 238 1.59 -10.54 -25.70
C VAL A 238 0.24 -11.13 -25.31
N VAL A 239 0.01 -12.43 -25.54
CA VAL A 239 -1.21 -13.13 -25.10
C VAL A 239 -1.33 -13.14 -23.58
N THR A 240 -0.26 -13.38 -22.83
CA THR A 240 -0.27 -13.33 -21.36
C THR A 240 -0.54 -11.91 -20.84
N LEU A 241 0.06 -10.87 -21.45
CA LEU A 241 -0.21 -9.47 -21.12
C LEU A 241 -1.67 -9.10 -21.41
N LEU A 242 -2.19 -9.45 -22.59
CA LEU A 242 -3.58 -9.18 -22.99
C LEU A 242 -4.59 -9.98 -22.16
N ALA A 243 -4.29 -11.25 -21.85
CA ALA A 243 -5.08 -12.07 -20.94
C ALA A 243 -5.06 -11.49 -19.52
N SER A 244 -3.93 -10.93 -19.08
CA SER A 244 -3.86 -10.18 -17.83
C SER A 244 -4.77 -8.94 -17.92
N THR A 245 -4.70 -8.14 -18.98
CA THR A 245 -5.61 -7.00 -19.16
C THR A 245 -7.09 -7.40 -19.08
N ALA A 246 -7.48 -8.51 -19.71
CA ALA A 246 -8.86 -9.01 -19.70
C ALA A 246 -9.31 -9.55 -18.33
N LEU A 247 -8.38 -10.03 -17.50
CA LEU A 247 -8.65 -10.56 -16.15
C LEU A 247 -8.48 -9.50 -15.05
N ALA A 248 -8.08 -8.28 -15.42
CA ALA A 248 -7.74 -7.22 -14.48
C ALA A 248 -8.98 -6.76 -13.67
N GLU A 249 -10.16 -6.76 -14.29
CA GLU A 249 -11.42 -6.42 -13.61
C GLU A 249 -11.83 -7.44 -12.55
N ALA A 250 -11.43 -8.70 -12.72
CA ALA A 250 -11.76 -9.77 -11.80
C ALA A 250 -10.84 -9.84 -10.58
N VAL A 251 -9.76 -9.03 -10.54
CA VAL A 251 -8.71 -9.03 -9.49
C VAL A 251 -8.37 -10.47 -9.05
N SER A 252 -8.24 -11.37 -10.04
CA SER A 252 -8.20 -12.81 -9.76
C SER A 252 -6.78 -13.29 -9.42
N PRO A 253 -6.60 -14.40 -8.68
CA PRO A 253 -5.28 -14.99 -8.45
C PRO A 253 -4.55 -15.33 -9.77
N LEU A 254 -5.32 -15.70 -10.80
CA LEU A 254 -4.82 -15.93 -12.16
C LEU A 254 -4.27 -14.64 -12.79
N TRP A 255 -4.94 -13.51 -12.59
CA TRP A 255 -4.47 -12.20 -13.05
C TRP A 255 -3.11 -11.83 -12.47
N ILE A 256 -2.94 -11.94 -11.15
CA ILE A 256 -1.68 -11.65 -10.46
C ILE A 256 -0.56 -12.59 -10.91
N ALA A 257 -0.87 -13.89 -11.06
CA ALA A 257 0.10 -14.88 -11.53
C ALA A 257 0.55 -14.61 -12.97
N LEU A 258 -0.39 -14.30 -13.87
CA LEU A 258 -0.08 -13.94 -15.26
C LEU A 258 0.75 -12.65 -15.31
N LEU A 259 0.46 -11.66 -14.46
CA LEU A 259 1.22 -10.42 -14.35
C LEU A 259 2.66 -10.62 -13.88
N ALA A 260 2.84 -11.41 -12.81
CA ALA A 260 4.14 -11.73 -12.25
C ALA A 260 5.05 -12.45 -13.26
N VAL A 261 4.47 -13.16 -14.24
CA VAL A 261 5.18 -13.78 -15.38
C VAL A 261 5.35 -12.82 -16.55
N ALA A 262 4.29 -12.11 -16.94
CA ALA A 262 4.26 -11.29 -18.14
C ALA A 262 5.19 -10.08 -18.04
N LEU A 263 5.31 -9.49 -16.85
CA LEU A 263 6.08 -8.28 -16.63
C LEU A 263 7.60 -8.48 -16.79
N PRO A 264 8.26 -9.44 -16.10
CA PRO A 264 9.66 -9.77 -16.37
C PRO A 264 9.90 -10.18 -17.83
N THR A 265 8.91 -10.82 -18.46
CA THR A 265 9.01 -11.29 -19.83
C THR A 265 8.91 -10.14 -20.85
N ALA A 266 8.07 -9.13 -20.61
CA ALA A 266 7.98 -7.91 -21.41
C ALA A 266 9.28 -7.08 -21.33
N VAL A 267 9.81 -6.92 -20.10
CA VAL A 267 11.12 -6.30 -19.83
C VAL A 267 12.23 -7.05 -20.59
N ARG A 268 12.18 -8.39 -20.65
CA ARG A 268 13.09 -9.20 -21.49
C ARG A 268 12.94 -8.91 -22.98
N LEU A 269 11.73 -8.81 -23.53
CA LEU A 269 11.55 -8.54 -24.97
C LEU A 269 12.15 -7.18 -25.35
N ALA A 270 12.00 -6.18 -24.47
CA ALA A 270 12.61 -4.86 -24.62
C ALA A 270 14.15 -4.87 -24.51
N ALA A 271 14.73 -5.84 -23.80
CA ALA A 271 16.18 -6.07 -23.69
C ALA A 271 16.82 -6.68 -24.97
N GLY A 272 16.04 -7.01 -26.01
CA GLY A 272 16.55 -7.51 -27.30
C GLY A 272 16.87 -6.41 -28.33
N ALA A 273 16.47 -5.17 -28.09
CA ALA A 273 16.66 -4.07 -29.03
C ALA A 273 18.13 -3.60 -29.06
N ARG A 274 18.73 -3.46 -30.25
CA ARG A 274 20.09 -2.89 -30.40
C ARG A 274 20.00 -1.40 -30.67
N GLU A 275 20.51 -0.60 -29.74
CA GLU A 275 20.66 0.85 -29.92
C GLU A 275 21.94 1.32 -29.23
N ARG A 276 22.78 2.09 -29.93
CA ARG A 276 24.12 2.43 -29.42
C ARG A 276 24.19 3.79 -28.72
N SER A 277 23.19 4.66 -28.88
CA SER A 277 23.23 6.02 -28.35
C SER A 277 23.06 6.08 -26.82
N THR A 278 24.03 6.69 -26.13
CA THR A 278 23.98 6.99 -24.69
C THR A 278 22.80 7.88 -24.35
N ASN A 279 22.59 8.95 -25.12
CA ASN A 279 21.53 9.92 -24.85
C ASN A 279 20.16 9.28 -25.02
N VAL A 280 19.96 8.42 -26.02
CA VAL A 280 18.66 7.76 -26.21
C VAL A 280 18.34 6.83 -25.04
N ARG A 281 19.31 6.05 -24.55
CA ARG A 281 19.09 5.22 -23.34
C ARG A 281 18.73 6.05 -22.11
N ALA A 282 19.48 7.12 -21.87
CA ALA A 282 19.27 8.00 -20.72
C ALA A 282 17.90 8.71 -20.79
N VAL A 283 17.52 9.20 -21.97
CA VAL A 283 16.18 9.76 -22.24
C VAL A 283 15.10 8.71 -22.02
N SER A 284 15.27 7.48 -22.52
CA SER A 284 14.28 6.42 -22.31
C SER A 284 14.11 6.06 -20.83
N ALA A 285 15.19 5.98 -20.05
CA ALA A 285 15.10 5.81 -18.60
C ALA A 285 14.32 6.94 -17.94
N TYR A 286 14.66 8.19 -18.29
CA TYR A 286 13.98 9.38 -17.77
C TYR A 286 12.49 9.40 -18.12
N LEU A 287 12.13 9.09 -19.37
CA LEU A 287 10.74 8.99 -19.79
C LEU A 287 10.02 7.86 -19.05
N GLY A 288 10.66 6.70 -18.86
CA GLY A 288 10.09 5.59 -18.10
C GLY A 288 9.80 5.95 -16.64
N THR A 289 10.74 6.60 -15.95
CA THR A 289 10.54 7.08 -14.58
C THR A 289 9.50 8.19 -14.50
N THR A 290 9.44 9.08 -15.48
CA THR A 290 8.41 10.12 -15.56
C THR A 290 7.03 9.50 -15.79
N THR A 291 6.91 8.47 -16.64
CA THR A 291 5.67 7.73 -16.84
C THR A 291 5.23 7.01 -15.57
N LEU A 292 6.13 6.32 -14.86
CA LEU A 292 5.86 5.73 -13.54
C LEU A 292 5.22 6.78 -12.61
N PHE A 293 5.84 7.97 -12.52
CA PHE A 293 5.33 9.05 -11.70
C PHE A 293 3.95 9.54 -12.15
N LEU A 294 3.77 9.85 -13.43
CA LEU A 294 2.50 10.36 -13.95
C LEU A 294 1.36 9.36 -13.70
N LEU A 295 1.64 8.07 -13.81
CA LEU A 295 0.67 7.03 -13.49
C LEU A 295 0.38 6.96 -11.98
N CYS A 296 1.38 7.11 -11.10
CA CYS A 296 1.14 7.26 -9.65
C CYS A 296 0.30 8.51 -9.33
N ALA A 297 0.57 9.63 -10.00
CA ALA A 297 -0.19 10.87 -9.83
C ALA A 297 -1.64 10.69 -10.27
N VAL A 298 -1.87 10.07 -11.44
CA VAL A 298 -3.22 9.72 -11.90
C VAL A 298 -3.91 8.78 -10.91
N TYR A 299 -3.21 7.77 -10.37
CA TYR A 299 -3.76 6.89 -9.34
C TYR A 299 -4.21 7.67 -8.10
N ASN A 300 -3.41 8.66 -7.68
CA ASN A 300 -3.72 9.51 -6.53
C ASN A 300 -4.92 10.43 -6.78
N THR A 301 -4.99 11.07 -7.96
CA THR A 301 -6.07 12.02 -8.29
C THR A 301 -7.35 11.31 -8.73
N ALA A 302 -7.25 10.08 -9.21
CA ALA A 302 -8.40 9.30 -9.68
C ALA A 302 -8.97 8.37 -8.61
N PHE A 303 -8.64 8.62 -7.34
CA PHE A 303 -9.11 7.92 -6.14
C PHE A 303 -10.64 7.68 -6.15
N ASP A 304 -11.40 8.56 -6.81
CA ASP A 304 -12.87 8.48 -6.93
C ASP A 304 -13.42 7.89 -8.22
N SER A 305 -12.68 7.95 -9.33
CA SER A 305 -13.25 7.82 -10.69
C SER A 305 -12.63 6.72 -11.55
N PHE A 306 -11.46 6.20 -11.17
CA PHE A 306 -10.83 5.11 -11.90
C PHE A 306 -10.93 3.82 -11.10
N SER A 307 -11.62 2.81 -11.65
CA SER A 307 -11.38 1.44 -11.22
C SER A 307 -9.87 1.17 -11.30
N PHE A 308 -9.28 0.76 -10.18
CA PHE A 308 -7.86 0.37 -10.03
C PHE A 308 -7.33 -0.45 -11.20
N VAL A 309 -8.20 -1.22 -11.83
CA VAL A 309 -8.01 -2.07 -13.00
C VAL A 309 -7.41 -1.36 -14.21
N TRP A 310 -7.84 -0.13 -14.50
CA TRP A 310 -7.54 0.52 -15.76
C TRP A 310 -6.09 0.97 -15.86
N LEU A 311 -5.48 1.37 -14.74
CA LEU A 311 -4.09 1.85 -14.76
C LEU A 311 -3.09 0.71 -15.02
N PRO A 312 -3.19 -0.47 -14.36
CA PRO A 312 -2.50 -1.67 -14.78
C PRO A 312 -2.84 -2.10 -16.20
N ALA A 313 -4.12 -2.08 -16.60
CA ALA A 313 -4.54 -2.46 -17.96
C ALA A 313 -3.88 -1.58 -19.04
N ILE A 314 -3.90 -0.26 -18.88
CA ILE A 314 -3.23 0.72 -19.76
C ILE A 314 -1.74 0.47 -19.77
N THR A 315 -1.13 0.24 -18.60
CA THR A 315 0.30 -0.04 -18.50
C THR A 315 0.69 -1.34 -19.21
N LEU A 316 -0.16 -2.37 -19.13
CA LEU A 316 0.02 -3.64 -19.83
C LEU A 316 -0.17 -3.51 -21.34
N LEU A 317 -1.15 -2.73 -21.79
CA LEU A 317 -1.34 -2.44 -23.21
C LEU A 317 -0.15 -1.67 -23.78
N ALA A 318 0.38 -0.69 -23.04
CA ALA A 318 1.60 0.03 -23.41
C ALA A 318 2.81 -0.92 -23.46
N ALA A 319 2.96 -1.82 -22.48
CA ALA A 319 4.01 -2.83 -22.48
C ALA A 319 3.89 -3.83 -23.64
N ALA A 320 2.67 -4.27 -23.97
CA ALA A 320 2.39 -5.15 -25.10
C ALA A 320 2.68 -4.45 -26.45
N ALA A 321 2.27 -3.19 -26.60
CA ALA A 321 2.57 -2.37 -27.77
C ALA A 321 4.09 -2.19 -27.95
N LEU A 322 4.82 -1.88 -26.86
CA LEU A 322 6.28 -1.79 -26.89
C LEU A 322 6.92 -3.12 -27.31
N ALA A 323 6.45 -4.24 -26.76
CA ALA A 323 6.94 -5.57 -27.12
C ALA A 323 6.72 -5.90 -28.61
N LEU A 324 5.59 -5.48 -29.19
CA LEU A 324 5.28 -5.64 -30.62
C LEU A 324 6.14 -4.72 -31.52
N CYS A 325 6.44 -3.51 -31.06
CA CYS A 325 7.25 -2.53 -31.79
C CYS A 325 8.75 -2.86 -31.77
N THR A 326 9.24 -3.59 -30.76
CA THR A 326 10.65 -4.02 -30.71
C THR A 326 10.94 -5.16 -31.70
N ARG A 327 11.45 -4.82 -32.89
CA ARG A 327 11.92 -5.81 -33.86
C ARG A 327 13.36 -6.23 -33.57
N GLY A 328 13.59 -7.56 -33.63
CA GLY A 328 14.93 -8.14 -33.73
C GLY A 328 15.37 -8.95 -32.52
N ILE A 329 16.12 -10.01 -32.84
CA ILE A 329 17.00 -10.80 -31.97
C ILE A 329 16.33 -11.83 -31.05
N HIS A 330 16.51 -13.11 -31.42
CA HIS A 330 16.46 -14.24 -30.50
C HIS A 330 17.77 -14.27 -29.71
N PRO A 331 17.76 -13.98 -28.41
CA PRO A 331 18.99 -14.01 -27.64
C PRO A 331 19.47 -15.46 -27.50
N GLN A 332 20.72 -15.79 -27.84
CA GLN A 332 21.27 -17.13 -27.56
C GLN A 332 22.00 -17.06 -26.21
N TRP A 333 21.29 -17.34 -25.11
CA TRP A 333 21.88 -17.36 -23.76
C TRP A 333 22.25 -18.78 -23.33
N THR A 334 23.36 -18.91 -22.60
CA THR A 334 23.69 -20.14 -21.87
C THR A 334 22.93 -20.16 -20.54
N LEU A 335 22.43 -21.34 -20.16
CA LEU A 335 21.77 -21.61 -18.88
C LEU A 335 22.53 -20.95 -17.71
N LEU A 336 21.80 -20.24 -16.85
CA LEU A 336 22.28 -19.90 -15.51
C LEU A 336 22.80 -21.18 -14.83
N LYS A 337 23.84 -21.05 -13.98
CA LYS A 337 24.25 -22.19 -13.13
C LYS A 337 23.01 -22.70 -12.37
N PRO A 338 22.73 -24.02 -12.36
CA PRO A 338 21.58 -24.60 -11.67
C PRO A 338 21.42 -24.11 -10.22
N GLY A 339 22.52 -23.83 -9.54
CA GLY A 339 22.53 -23.28 -8.17
C GLY A 339 21.90 -21.89 -8.01
N LEU A 340 21.93 -21.02 -9.03
CA LEU A 340 21.28 -19.70 -8.94
C LEU A 340 19.76 -19.83 -9.12
N VAL A 341 19.32 -20.69 -10.06
CA VAL A 341 17.89 -21.00 -10.27
C VAL A 341 17.32 -21.73 -9.05
N ALA A 342 18.06 -22.69 -8.50
CA ALA A 342 17.70 -23.39 -7.27
C ALA A 342 17.70 -22.46 -6.05
N GLY A 343 18.65 -21.54 -5.93
CA GLY A 343 18.69 -20.56 -4.85
C GLY A 343 17.48 -19.60 -4.87
N THR A 344 17.11 -19.10 -6.05
CA THR A 344 15.89 -18.28 -6.22
C THR A 344 14.63 -19.09 -5.95
N ALA A 345 14.55 -20.34 -6.43
CA ALA A 345 13.42 -21.23 -6.18
C ALA A 345 13.28 -21.59 -4.69
N VAL A 346 14.38 -21.88 -3.99
CA VAL A 346 14.40 -22.19 -2.55
C VAL A 346 14.03 -20.97 -1.72
N ALA A 347 14.55 -19.78 -2.03
CA ALA A 347 14.16 -18.54 -1.36
C ALA A 347 12.65 -18.27 -1.51
N LEU A 348 12.11 -18.51 -2.70
CA LEU A 348 10.67 -18.38 -2.98
C LEU A 348 9.84 -19.45 -2.29
N SER A 349 10.31 -20.71 -2.21
CA SER A 349 9.65 -21.80 -1.47
C SER A 349 9.66 -21.60 0.05
N CYS A 350 10.75 -21.09 0.63
CA CYS A 350 10.81 -20.75 2.05
C CYS A 350 9.83 -19.60 2.39
N THR A 351 9.63 -18.67 1.46
CA THR A 351 8.67 -17.57 1.61
C THR A 351 7.21 -18.08 1.55
N THR A 352 6.92 -19.08 0.71
CA THR A 352 5.59 -19.74 0.71
C THR A 352 5.29 -20.51 1.99
N ILE A 353 6.31 -21.10 2.63
CA ILE A 353 6.16 -21.81 3.91
C ILE A 353 5.92 -20.82 5.06
N ALA A 354 6.58 -19.66 5.06
CA ALA A 354 6.35 -18.60 6.06
C ALA A 354 4.95 -17.97 5.96
N GLY A 355 4.36 -17.92 4.75
CA GLY A 355 2.95 -17.53 4.58
C GLY A 355 1.96 -18.56 5.13
N ALA A 356 2.30 -19.85 5.07
CA ALA A 356 1.43 -20.94 5.53
C ALA A 356 1.29 -21.00 7.07
N THR A 357 2.14 -20.30 7.82
CA THR A 357 2.04 -20.15 9.27
C THR A 357 1.25 -18.90 9.69
N ALA A 358 0.26 -18.48 8.89
CA ALA A 358 -0.64 -17.41 9.29
C ALA A 358 -1.28 -17.77 10.64
N PRO A 359 -1.20 -16.90 11.66
CA PRO A 359 -1.77 -17.19 12.97
C PRO A 359 -3.24 -17.54 12.82
N GLU A 360 -3.65 -18.65 13.45
CA GLU A 360 -5.05 -19.06 13.53
C GLU A 360 -5.89 -17.90 14.09
N PRO A 361 -7.15 -17.76 13.64
CA PRO A 361 -8.05 -16.80 14.24
C PRO A 361 -8.10 -17.04 15.76
N PRO A 362 -8.13 -15.96 16.57
CA PRO A 362 -8.13 -16.10 18.02
C PRO A 362 -9.31 -16.97 18.48
N GLY A 363 -9.12 -17.71 19.57
CA GLY A 363 -10.23 -18.42 20.21
C GLY A 363 -11.29 -17.42 20.68
N ALA A 364 -12.56 -17.70 20.37
CA ALA A 364 -13.66 -16.82 20.71
C ALA A 364 -13.75 -16.61 22.23
N GLN A 365 -13.85 -15.35 22.66
CA GLN A 365 -14.08 -14.98 24.05
C GLN A 365 -15.44 -14.31 24.14
N ALA A 366 -16.32 -14.83 25.01
CA ALA A 366 -17.67 -14.30 25.17
C ALA A 366 -17.61 -12.85 25.67
N ILE A 367 -18.32 -11.95 24.98
CA ILE A 367 -18.47 -10.55 25.39
C ILE A 367 -19.77 -10.41 26.19
N HIS A 368 -19.74 -9.64 27.27
CA HIS A 368 -20.89 -9.34 28.12
C HIS A 368 -21.12 -7.83 28.17
N LEU A 369 -22.34 -7.40 28.50
CA LEU A 369 -22.56 -6.03 28.95
C LEU A 369 -22.21 -5.91 30.45
N PRO A 370 -21.60 -4.81 30.90
CA PRO A 370 -21.12 -3.69 30.09
C PRO A 370 -19.88 -4.06 29.27
N LEU A 371 -19.80 -3.60 28.02
CA LEU A 371 -18.66 -3.85 27.12
C LEU A 371 -17.83 -2.59 26.91
N ARG A 372 -16.53 -2.74 26.66
CA ARG A 372 -15.61 -1.64 26.32
C ARG A 372 -15.47 -1.52 24.80
N LEU A 373 -15.83 -0.36 24.27
CA LEU A 373 -15.75 -0.03 22.84
C LEU A 373 -14.74 1.10 22.62
N VAL A 374 -13.89 0.97 21.60
CA VAL A 374 -13.00 2.04 21.12
C VAL A 374 -13.40 2.39 19.69
N THR A 375 -13.66 3.67 19.40
CA THR A 375 -13.71 4.18 18.02
C THR A 375 -12.47 5.00 17.71
N TYR A 376 -11.87 4.83 16.53
CA TYR A 376 -10.65 5.52 16.17
C TYR A 376 -10.44 5.68 14.65
N ASN A 377 -10.38 6.92 14.17
CA ASN A 377 -9.83 7.22 12.85
C ASN A 377 -8.29 7.05 12.89
N ILE A 378 -7.79 6.02 12.20
CA ILE A 378 -6.36 5.64 12.25
C ILE A 378 -5.53 6.22 11.11
N ARG A 379 -6.12 7.03 10.23
CA ARG A 379 -5.42 7.71 9.14
C ARG A 379 -4.49 6.76 8.34
N SER A 380 -5.01 5.62 7.91
CA SER A 380 -4.25 4.55 7.20
C SER A 380 -3.06 3.95 7.98
N GLY A 381 -3.03 4.12 9.30
CA GLY A 381 -1.90 3.72 10.14
C GLY A 381 -0.77 4.76 10.21
N ILE A 382 -1.01 5.97 9.72
CA ILE A 382 -0.02 7.04 9.62
C ILE A 382 -0.23 8.04 10.77
N SER A 383 0.81 8.24 11.56
CA SER A 383 0.85 9.19 12.66
C SER A 383 0.58 10.62 12.20
N ALA A 384 0.31 11.50 13.17
CA ALA A 384 0.14 12.92 12.92
C ALA A 384 1.37 13.55 12.21
N TYR A 385 2.56 12.98 12.42
CA TYR A 385 3.82 13.40 11.79
C TYR A 385 4.19 12.63 10.49
N GLY A 386 3.26 11.88 9.90
CA GLY A 386 3.45 11.20 8.60
C GLY A 386 4.24 9.89 8.64
N ARG A 387 4.63 9.41 9.83
CA ARG A 387 5.27 8.10 10.02
C ARG A 387 4.21 7.01 10.10
N PHE A 388 4.37 5.91 9.36
CA PHE A 388 3.55 4.71 9.58
C PHE A 388 3.90 4.04 10.91
N ASP A 389 2.91 3.89 11.81
CA ASP A 389 3.13 3.41 13.18
C ASP A 389 1.95 2.60 13.73
N VAL A 390 1.68 1.47 13.09
CA VAL A 390 0.60 0.55 13.50
C VAL A 390 0.85 -0.10 14.87
N ASP A 391 2.11 -0.22 15.29
CA ASP A 391 2.48 -0.69 16.63
C ASP A 391 1.97 0.27 17.68
N ARG A 392 2.23 1.57 17.52
CA ARG A 392 1.74 2.59 18.45
C ARG A 392 0.21 2.66 18.49
N ILE A 393 -0.46 2.52 17.35
CA ILE A 393 -1.93 2.45 17.29
C ILE A 393 -2.44 1.26 18.11
N ALA A 394 -1.84 0.07 17.94
CA ALA A 394 -2.22 -1.11 18.69
C ALA A 394 -1.96 -0.95 20.20
N GLU A 395 -0.86 -0.31 20.61
CA GLU A 395 -0.57 -0.01 22.02
C GLU A 395 -1.64 0.88 22.64
N VAL A 396 -2.02 1.97 21.94
CA VAL A 396 -3.02 2.92 22.44
C VAL A 396 -4.39 2.25 22.55
N ILE A 397 -4.81 1.49 21.53
CA ILE A 397 -6.05 0.72 21.56
C ILE A 397 -6.00 -0.34 22.68
N GLY A 398 -4.89 -1.08 22.78
CA GLY A 398 -4.72 -2.15 23.76
C GLY A 398 -4.72 -1.66 25.22
N ALA A 399 -4.24 -0.45 25.48
CA ALA A 399 -4.28 0.18 26.80
C ALA A 399 -5.71 0.37 27.33
N GLU A 400 -6.68 0.54 26.43
CA GLU A 400 -8.11 0.68 26.75
C GLU A 400 -8.79 -0.67 27.05
N ARG A 401 -8.12 -1.80 26.79
CA ARG A 401 -8.64 -3.17 26.93
C ARG A 401 -10.03 -3.37 26.27
N PRO A 402 -10.19 -3.02 24.99
CA PRO A 402 -11.49 -3.09 24.32
C PRO A 402 -11.99 -4.52 24.16
N ASP A 403 -13.31 -4.66 24.18
CA ASP A 403 -14.01 -5.84 23.66
C ASP A 403 -14.27 -5.70 22.16
N VAL A 404 -14.52 -4.47 21.72
CA VAL A 404 -14.79 -4.08 20.34
C VAL A 404 -13.98 -2.83 19.99
N VAL A 405 -13.44 -2.80 18.77
CA VAL A 405 -12.76 -1.66 18.17
C VAL A 405 -13.43 -1.34 16.83
N GLN A 406 -13.80 -0.09 16.60
CA GLN A 406 -14.38 0.40 15.36
C GLN A 406 -13.44 1.44 14.75
N LEU A 407 -12.97 1.19 13.54
CA LEU A 407 -11.90 1.97 12.91
C LEU A 407 -12.42 2.67 11.65
N GLN A 408 -11.93 3.89 11.43
CA GLN A 408 -12.10 4.66 10.20
C GLN A 408 -10.75 4.85 9.51
N GLU A 409 -10.79 5.13 8.21
CA GLU A 409 -9.61 5.29 7.34
C GLU A 409 -8.62 4.12 7.39
N VAL A 410 -9.14 2.89 7.38
CA VAL A 410 -8.33 1.69 7.39
C VAL A 410 -7.83 1.40 5.98
N ASP A 411 -6.52 1.35 5.80
CA ASP A 411 -5.86 0.97 4.54
C ASP A 411 -5.39 -0.50 4.56
N ARG A 412 -5.59 -1.18 3.44
CA ARG A 412 -5.23 -2.58 3.20
C ARG A 412 -4.32 -2.78 1.97
N GLY A 413 -3.43 -1.82 1.72
CA GLY A 413 -2.34 -2.00 0.76
C GLY A 413 -2.36 -1.01 -0.41
N MET A 414 -2.94 0.17 -0.23
CA MET A 414 -2.85 1.21 -1.25
C MET A 414 -1.40 1.64 -1.46
N LEU A 415 -1.02 1.87 -2.71
CA LEU A 415 0.37 2.27 -2.99
C LEU A 415 0.70 3.65 -2.40
N VAL A 416 -0.27 4.54 -2.34
CA VAL A 416 -0.13 5.92 -1.85
C VAL A 416 0.08 6.00 -0.33
N THR A 417 -0.23 4.95 0.41
CA THR A 417 0.00 4.77 1.85
C THR A 417 1.16 3.81 2.15
N GLY A 418 1.92 3.41 1.11
CA GLY A 418 3.11 2.58 1.24
C GLY A 418 2.87 1.09 1.08
N ALA A 419 1.68 0.70 0.62
CA ALA A 419 1.26 -0.69 0.38
C ALA A 419 1.31 -1.59 1.63
N GLN A 420 0.92 -1.04 2.78
CA GLN A 420 0.82 -1.72 4.08
C GLN A 420 -0.61 -2.23 4.31
N ASP A 421 -0.80 -3.35 5.03
CA ASP A 421 -2.13 -3.78 5.52
C ASP A 421 -2.27 -3.45 7.00
N SER A 422 -2.80 -2.26 7.29
CA SER A 422 -2.99 -1.77 8.67
C SER A 422 -3.97 -2.66 9.44
N LEU A 423 -5.03 -3.15 8.81
CA LEU A 423 -6.02 -4.01 9.45
C LEU A 423 -5.41 -5.34 9.88
N ARG A 424 -4.65 -6.01 8.99
CA ARG A 424 -4.00 -7.28 9.32
C ARG A 424 -2.97 -7.12 10.43
N ALA A 425 -2.21 -6.01 10.37
CA ALA A 425 -1.24 -5.67 11.40
C ALA A 425 -1.91 -5.47 12.78
N LEU A 426 -3.03 -4.75 12.84
CA LEU A 426 -3.82 -4.54 14.07
C LEU A 426 -4.49 -5.82 14.56
N GLN A 427 -5.08 -6.60 13.65
CA GLN A 427 -5.69 -7.90 13.95
C GLN A 427 -4.71 -8.81 14.70
N THR A 428 -3.46 -8.86 14.21
CA THR A 428 -2.40 -9.69 14.79
C THR A 428 -1.96 -9.18 16.15
N ARG A 429 -1.82 -7.86 16.33
CA ARG A 429 -1.35 -7.23 17.57
C ARG A 429 -2.40 -7.19 18.68
N LEU A 430 -3.66 -7.02 18.32
CA LEU A 430 -4.79 -6.95 19.25
C LEU A 430 -5.41 -8.33 19.51
N HIS A 431 -5.04 -9.35 18.74
CA HIS A 431 -5.60 -10.71 18.84
C HIS A 431 -7.13 -10.74 18.74
N MET A 432 -7.69 -10.02 17.76
CA MET A 432 -9.14 -9.90 17.54
C MET A 432 -9.56 -10.43 16.18
N HIS A 433 -10.83 -10.80 16.03
CA HIS A 433 -11.46 -11.02 14.72
C HIS A 433 -11.60 -9.68 14.01
N ALA A 434 -11.36 -9.61 12.71
CA ALA A 434 -11.42 -8.37 11.93
C ALA A 434 -12.44 -8.50 10.78
N TYR A 435 -13.23 -7.45 10.61
CA TYR A 435 -14.24 -7.30 9.58
C TYR A 435 -14.02 -5.97 8.86
N PHE A 436 -14.11 -5.96 7.54
CA PHE A 436 -13.74 -4.80 6.73
C PHE A 436 -14.88 -4.41 5.79
N GLY A 437 -15.14 -3.09 5.70
CA GLY A 437 -16.09 -2.46 4.81
C GLY A 437 -15.34 -1.64 3.75
N PRO A 438 -15.26 -2.10 2.49
CA PRO A 438 -14.49 -1.42 1.45
C PRO A 438 -15.23 -0.22 0.85
N SER A 439 -14.91 0.98 1.31
CA SER A 439 -15.47 2.24 0.81
C SER A 439 -14.94 2.63 -0.59
N SER A 440 -13.70 2.25 -0.93
CA SER A 440 -13.08 2.50 -2.25
C SER A 440 -12.74 1.21 -3.03
N ASP A 441 -11.55 1.11 -3.63
CA ASP A 441 -11.05 0.04 -4.51
C ASP A 441 -10.72 -1.29 -3.78
N GLN A 442 -11.58 -1.68 -2.83
CA GLN A 442 -11.41 -2.82 -1.91
C GLN A 442 -10.30 -2.63 -0.86
N LEU A 443 -9.59 -1.50 -0.84
CA LEU A 443 -8.42 -1.32 0.03
C LEU A 443 -8.59 -0.28 1.13
N PHE A 444 -9.55 0.63 1.02
CA PHE A 444 -9.78 1.68 2.01
C PHE A 444 -11.22 1.69 2.49
N GLY A 445 -11.41 1.92 3.79
CA GLY A 445 -12.73 2.07 4.39
C GLY A 445 -12.71 1.84 5.89
N GLU A 446 -13.78 1.27 6.41
CA GLU A 446 -14.02 1.11 7.84
C GLU A 446 -13.77 -0.34 8.27
N ALA A 447 -13.44 -0.55 9.54
CA ALA A 447 -13.27 -1.89 10.08
C ALA A 447 -13.89 -2.04 11.47
N ILE A 448 -14.28 -3.27 11.80
CA ILE A 448 -14.62 -3.67 13.15
C ILE A 448 -13.67 -4.79 13.57
N LEU A 449 -12.97 -4.60 14.69
CA LEU A 449 -12.29 -5.68 15.40
C LEU A 449 -13.08 -6.06 16.64
N SER A 450 -13.17 -7.36 16.92
CA SER A 450 -13.94 -7.88 18.06
C SER A 450 -13.26 -9.11 18.66
N ARG A 451 -13.32 -9.25 19.98
CA ARG A 451 -12.85 -10.47 20.69
C ARG A 451 -13.73 -11.69 20.43
N GLN A 452 -14.94 -11.47 19.93
CA GLN A 452 -15.90 -12.50 19.55
C GLN A 452 -16.26 -12.38 18.06
N PRO A 453 -16.49 -13.49 17.33
CA PRO A 453 -17.01 -13.43 15.98
C PRO A 453 -18.35 -12.67 15.90
N LEU A 454 -18.48 -11.83 14.88
CA LEU A 454 -19.71 -11.15 14.51
C LEU A 454 -20.51 -11.97 13.49
N GLU A 455 -21.83 -11.84 13.58
CA GLU A 455 -22.79 -12.39 12.62
C GLU A 455 -23.36 -11.28 11.73
N GLN A 456 -24.01 -11.65 10.62
CA GLN A 456 -24.74 -10.72 9.74
C GLN A 456 -23.91 -9.48 9.38
N VAL A 457 -22.64 -9.68 9.06
CA VAL A 457 -21.73 -8.58 8.71
C VAL A 457 -22.11 -8.07 7.32
N SER A 458 -22.37 -6.77 7.23
CA SER A 458 -22.78 -6.10 5.99
C SER A 458 -22.11 -4.74 5.87
N PHE A 459 -21.84 -4.35 4.63
CA PHE A 459 -21.28 -3.06 4.31
C PHE A 459 -22.12 -2.38 3.24
N ARG A 460 -22.40 -1.09 3.43
CA ARG A 460 -23.03 -0.23 2.43
C ARG A 460 -22.18 0.99 2.19
N ARG A 461 -21.71 1.16 0.96
CA ARG A 461 -21.08 2.42 0.52
C ARG A 461 -22.12 3.54 0.52
N LEU A 462 -21.77 4.69 1.10
CA LEU A 462 -22.57 5.90 1.03
C LEU A 462 -22.26 6.60 -0.31
N SER A 463 -23.29 6.83 -1.10
CA SER A 463 -23.17 7.56 -2.37
C SER A 463 -23.04 9.07 -2.11
N GLY A 464 -22.25 9.75 -2.93
CA GLY A 464 -22.12 11.21 -2.92
C GLY A 464 -20.88 11.64 -3.69
N ASP A 465 -20.88 12.88 -4.20
CA ASP A 465 -19.73 13.50 -4.87
C ASP A 465 -18.71 13.99 -3.81
N VAL A 466 -18.19 13.05 -3.01
CA VAL A 466 -17.23 13.32 -1.93
C VAL A 466 -16.03 12.38 -2.03
N SER A 467 -14.86 12.91 -1.66
CA SER A 467 -13.57 12.23 -1.72
C SER A 467 -12.83 12.35 -0.38
N PRO A 468 -12.29 11.25 0.18
CA PRO A 468 -12.41 9.87 -0.30
C PRO A 468 -13.84 9.31 -0.14
N PRO A 469 -14.17 8.21 -0.83
CA PRO A 469 -15.43 7.50 -0.64
C PRO A 469 -15.57 6.95 0.79
N THR A 470 -16.80 6.81 1.25
CA THR A 470 -17.08 6.30 2.60
C THR A 470 -18.29 5.36 2.65
N GLY A 471 -18.51 4.70 3.77
CA GLY A 471 -19.58 3.74 3.96
C GLY A 471 -19.99 3.51 5.41
N VAL A 472 -20.90 2.55 5.55
CA VAL A 472 -21.43 2.06 6.82
C VAL A 472 -21.15 0.57 6.90
N LEU A 473 -20.34 0.16 7.86
CA LEU A 473 -20.08 -1.25 8.18
C LEU A 473 -20.86 -1.61 9.44
N SER A 474 -21.61 -2.71 9.37
CA SER A 474 -22.34 -3.25 10.51
C SER A 474 -22.06 -4.73 10.74
N GLY A 475 -22.11 -5.16 12.00
CA GLY A 475 -22.06 -6.56 12.39
C GLY A 475 -22.79 -6.80 13.71
N VAL A 476 -23.40 -7.98 13.85
CA VAL A 476 -24.19 -8.36 15.02
C VAL A 476 -23.33 -9.13 16.00
N LEU A 477 -23.21 -8.61 17.21
CA LEU A 477 -22.62 -9.30 18.35
C LEU A 477 -23.71 -10.04 19.13
N ARG A 478 -23.60 -11.36 19.21
CA ARG A 478 -24.47 -12.18 20.07
C ARG A 478 -23.93 -12.21 21.49
N LEU A 479 -24.69 -11.61 22.40
CA LEU A 479 -24.39 -11.61 23.83
C LEU A 479 -25.03 -12.85 24.50
N PRO A 480 -24.52 -13.25 25.68
CA PRO A 480 -25.15 -14.28 26.50
C PRO A 480 -26.63 -13.98 26.76
N GLY A 481 -27.45 -15.04 26.83
CA GLY A 481 -28.91 -14.91 26.95
C GLY A 481 -29.63 -14.63 25.62
N GLY A 482 -28.93 -14.64 24.47
CA GLY A 482 -29.53 -14.45 23.15
C GLY A 482 -29.82 -12.98 22.80
N THR A 483 -29.31 -12.03 23.59
CA THR A 483 -29.40 -10.60 23.28
C THR A 483 -28.49 -10.28 22.09
N GLU A 484 -28.99 -9.51 21.13
CA GLU A 484 -28.22 -9.04 19.97
C GLU A 484 -27.87 -7.55 20.13
N LEU A 485 -26.61 -7.22 19.88
CA LEU A 485 -26.14 -5.84 19.76
C LEU A 485 -25.54 -5.64 18.36
N THR A 486 -26.14 -4.76 17.56
CA THR A 486 -25.55 -4.37 16.28
C THR A 486 -24.48 -3.30 16.51
N LEU A 487 -23.27 -3.58 16.06
CA LEU A 487 -22.15 -2.65 16.01
C LEU A 487 -22.18 -1.97 14.65
N VAL A 488 -22.26 -0.64 14.60
CA VAL A 488 -22.26 0.15 13.36
C VAL A 488 -21.12 1.15 13.40
N VAL A 489 -20.29 1.16 12.35
CA VAL A 489 -19.22 2.15 12.18
C VAL A 489 -19.40 2.86 10.84
N THR A 490 -19.19 4.17 10.83
CA THR A 490 -19.22 5.00 9.63
C THR A 490 -18.07 6.00 9.64
N HIS A 491 -17.76 6.54 8.48
CA HIS A 491 -17.02 7.79 8.34
C HIS A 491 -17.88 8.74 7.48
N LEU A 492 -18.02 10.02 7.80
CA LEU A 492 -18.66 10.98 6.91
C LEU A 492 -17.62 11.93 6.34
N GLN A 493 -17.81 12.35 5.09
CA GLN A 493 -16.86 13.23 4.41
C GLN A 493 -17.46 14.63 4.32
N THR A 494 -16.60 15.64 4.39
CA THR A 494 -16.98 17.03 4.13
C THR A 494 -16.35 17.53 2.83
N ALA A 495 -17.05 18.45 2.17
CA ALA A 495 -16.48 19.30 1.13
C ALA A 495 -16.50 20.74 1.66
N ASP A 496 -15.33 21.40 1.72
CA ASP A 496 -15.17 22.74 2.29
C ASP A 496 -15.76 22.88 3.72
N GLY A 497 -15.63 21.83 4.54
CA GLY A 497 -16.15 21.78 5.91
C GLY A 497 -17.66 21.57 6.02
N VAL A 498 -18.35 21.28 4.92
CA VAL A 498 -19.79 21.00 4.90
C VAL A 498 -20.04 19.53 4.58
N ILE A 499 -20.81 18.84 5.42
CA ILE A 499 -21.21 17.44 5.17
C ILE A 499 -22.23 17.38 4.05
N SER A 500 -22.11 16.37 3.19
CA SER A 500 -23.17 16.04 2.25
C SER A 500 -24.46 15.59 2.96
N ALA A 501 -25.52 16.36 2.78
CA ALA A 501 -26.86 15.98 3.26
C ALA A 501 -27.32 14.61 2.71
N ASP A 502 -26.80 14.19 1.55
CA ASP A 502 -27.13 12.89 0.96
C ASP A 502 -26.48 11.73 1.73
N GLN A 503 -25.24 11.89 2.19
CA GLN A 503 -24.57 10.91 3.06
C GLN A 503 -25.36 10.72 4.36
N VAL A 504 -25.77 11.81 5.00
CA VAL A 504 -26.51 11.73 6.27
C VAL A 504 -27.90 11.10 6.07
N ARG A 505 -28.59 11.41 4.96
CA ARG A 505 -29.87 10.76 4.63
C ARG A 505 -29.72 9.26 4.43
N GLN A 506 -28.71 8.84 3.67
CA GLN A 506 -28.44 7.43 3.42
C GLN A 506 -28.05 6.70 4.71
N LEU A 507 -27.20 7.31 5.55
CA LEU A 507 -26.88 6.79 6.87
C LEU A 507 -28.15 6.65 7.74
N ALA A 508 -28.98 7.68 7.83
CA ALA A 508 -30.22 7.63 8.61
C ALA A 508 -31.19 6.54 8.10
N ALA A 509 -31.26 6.30 6.79
CA ALA A 509 -32.04 5.22 6.21
C ALA A 509 -31.51 3.83 6.66
N GLU A 510 -30.20 3.61 6.61
CA GLU A 510 -29.58 2.37 7.11
C GLU A 510 -29.84 2.14 8.61
N LEU A 511 -29.69 3.19 9.42
CA LEU A 511 -29.94 3.11 10.86
C LEU A 511 -31.42 2.82 11.16
N ALA A 512 -32.34 3.32 10.34
CA ALA A 512 -33.76 3.05 10.49
C ALA A 512 -34.11 1.58 10.23
N GLU A 513 -33.35 0.84 9.43
CA GLU A 513 -33.49 -0.61 9.25
C GLU A 513 -33.06 -1.38 10.51
N GLN A 514 -32.12 -0.84 11.29
CA GLN A 514 -31.62 -1.43 12.53
C GLN A 514 -32.46 -1.11 13.77
N LYS A 515 -33.48 -0.24 13.67
CA LYS A 515 -34.26 0.29 14.81
C LYS A 515 -34.94 -0.76 15.70
N ALA A 516 -35.15 -1.97 15.19
CA ALA A 516 -35.75 -3.07 15.95
C ALA A 516 -34.74 -3.79 16.87
N ARG A 517 -33.45 -3.49 16.74
CA ARG A 517 -32.34 -4.08 17.51
C ARG A 517 -31.71 -3.01 18.42
N SER A 518 -30.99 -3.45 19.45
CA SER A 518 -30.07 -2.56 20.16
C SER A 518 -28.86 -2.32 19.27
N PHE A 519 -28.44 -1.07 19.08
CA PHE A 519 -27.26 -0.77 18.27
C PHE A 519 -26.49 0.45 18.74
N VAL A 520 -25.18 0.40 18.53
CA VAL A 520 -24.24 1.49 18.75
C VAL A 520 -23.67 1.93 17.41
N LEU A 521 -23.73 3.22 17.14
CA LEU A 521 -23.12 3.86 15.98
C LEU A 521 -21.92 4.68 16.44
N THR A 522 -20.76 4.42 15.84
CA THR A 522 -19.57 5.25 16.04
C THR A 522 -18.98 5.68 14.71
N GLY A 523 -18.11 6.68 14.77
CA GLY A 523 -17.46 7.16 13.56
C GLY A 523 -16.83 8.52 13.73
N ASP A 524 -16.01 8.84 12.75
CA ASP A 524 -15.63 10.21 12.44
C ASP A 524 -16.75 10.81 11.57
N PHE A 525 -17.42 11.83 12.09
CA PHE A 525 -18.50 12.52 11.37
C PHE A 525 -17.99 13.76 10.64
N ASN A 526 -16.72 14.16 10.80
CA ASN A 526 -16.11 15.37 10.25
C ASN A 526 -16.84 16.69 10.59
N VAL A 527 -17.78 16.68 11.54
CA VAL A 527 -18.42 17.89 12.09
C VAL A 527 -18.56 17.80 13.60
N GLU A 528 -18.68 18.98 14.20
CA GLU A 528 -18.99 19.12 15.61
C GLU A 528 -20.31 18.45 15.99
N PRO A 529 -20.47 17.99 17.24
CA PRO A 529 -21.71 17.41 17.71
C PRO A 529 -22.89 18.37 17.65
N GLY A 530 -22.68 19.68 17.53
CA GLY A 530 -23.74 20.68 17.39
C GLY A 530 -24.30 20.84 15.98
N ASP A 531 -23.68 20.22 14.96
CA ASP A 531 -24.01 20.48 13.56
C ASP A 531 -25.46 20.07 13.21
N PRO A 532 -26.24 20.96 12.56
CA PRO A 532 -27.63 20.68 12.19
C PRO A 532 -27.77 19.54 11.17
N ALA A 533 -26.74 19.24 10.37
CA ALA A 533 -26.76 18.14 9.43
C ALA A 533 -26.98 16.80 10.12
N LEU A 534 -26.58 16.65 11.40
CA LEU A 534 -26.76 15.43 12.19
C LEU A 534 -28.19 15.22 12.72
N ALA A 535 -29.13 16.15 12.46
CA ALA A 535 -30.51 16.04 12.92
C ALA A 535 -31.20 14.70 12.54
N PRO A 536 -31.05 14.14 11.32
CA PRO A 536 -31.64 12.85 10.97
C PRO A 536 -31.12 11.68 11.81
N VAL A 537 -29.82 11.68 12.18
CA VAL A 537 -29.22 10.65 13.04
C VAL A 537 -29.72 10.81 14.48
N LYS A 538 -29.73 12.05 15.00
CA LYS A 538 -30.20 12.37 16.35
C LYS A 538 -31.71 12.18 16.56
N ALA A 539 -32.49 12.17 15.49
CA ALA A 539 -33.91 11.81 15.55
C ALA A 539 -34.11 10.32 15.90
N LEU A 540 -33.13 9.47 15.58
CA LEU A 540 -33.16 8.03 15.84
C LEU A 540 -32.37 7.63 17.09
N LEU A 541 -31.33 8.39 17.42
CA LEU A 541 -30.33 8.00 18.41
C LEU A 541 -30.05 9.07 19.44
N ARG A 542 -29.59 8.61 20.61
CA ARG A 542 -29.09 9.47 21.67
C ARG A 542 -27.60 9.65 21.55
N ASP A 543 -27.15 10.84 21.88
CA ASP A 543 -25.73 11.17 21.95
C ASP A 543 -25.11 10.53 23.20
N GLY A 544 -24.25 9.52 23.00
CA GLY A 544 -23.59 8.77 24.07
C GLY A 544 -22.47 9.54 24.75
N LEU A 545 -21.96 10.61 24.15
CA LEU A 545 -20.84 11.40 24.70
C LEU A 545 -21.30 12.68 25.40
N ALA A 546 -22.58 13.04 25.30
CA ALA A 546 -23.12 14.29 25.81
C ALA A 546 -22.75 14.61 27.27
N ALA A 547 -22.77 13.61 28.15
CA ALA A 547 -22.47 13.80 29.57
C ALA A 547 -20.97 13.98 29.89
N ALA A 548 -20.09 13.60 28.96
CA ALA A 548 -18.64 13.64 29.14
C ALA A 548 -17.97 14.83 28.43
N ARG A 549 -18.74 15.65 27.69
CA ARG A 549 -18.22 16.81 26.96
C ARG A 549 -17.69 17.91 27.89
N PRO A 550 -16.69 18.70 27.43
CA PRO A 550 -16.07 18.70 26.09
C PRO A 550 -15.09 17.54 25.87
N LEU A 551 -15.01 17.03 24.63
CA LEU A 551 -14.15 15.90 24.24
C LEU A 551 -13.53 16.16 22.85
N PRO A 552 -12.61 17.13 22.70
CA PRO A 552 -11.96 17.36 21.43
C PRO A 552 -11.12 16.13 21.03
N THR A 553 -11.21 15.73 19.77
CA THR A 553 -10.52 14.58 19.18
C THR A 553 -9.60 14.94 18.04
N TRP A 554 -9.69 16.16 17.50
CA TRP A 554 -8.88 16.60 16.36
C TRP A 554 -8.48 18.09 16.46
N PRO A 555 -7.28 18.48 15.95
CA PRO A 555 -6.16 17.61 15.61
C PRO A 555 -5.50 17.04 16.88
N ALA A 556 -4.94 15.84 16.81
CA ALA A 556 -4.41 15.11 17.96
C ALA A 556 -3.31 15.87 18.74
N GLU A 557 -2.49 16.66 18.05
CA GLU A 557 -1.41 17.45 18.65
C GLU A 557 -1.93 18.65 19.45
N GLU A 558 -3.06 19.22 19.03
CA GLU A 558 -3.70 20.36 19.69
C GLU A 558 -5.23 20.24 19.56
N PRO A 559 -5.87 19.34 20.34
CA PRO A 559 -7.27 19.00 20.14
C PRO A 559 -8.18 20.21 20.37
N LYS A 560 -8.94 20.56 19.33
CA LYS A 560 -9.84 21.73 19.32
C LYS A 560 -11.27 21.39 18.95
N GLN A 561 -11.47 20.35 18.13
CA GLN A 561 -12.75 19.96 17.58
C GLN A 561 -13.12 18.54 17.97
N GLN A 562 -14.42 18.26 18.15
CA GLN A 562 -14.92 16.90 18.38
C GLN A 562 -15.54 16.36 17.08
N LEU A 563 -14.75 15.61 16.30
CA LEU A 563 -15.22 15.04 15.03
C LEU A 563 -15.71 13.59 15.22
N ASP A 564 -15.15 12.88 16.19
CA ASP A 564 -15.50 11.50 16.51
C ASP A 564 -16.68 11.44 17.49
N GLN A 565 -17.71 10.67 17.13
CA GLN A 565 -18.98 10.64 17.87
C GLN A 565 -19.43 9.20 18.17
N VAL A 566 -20.19 9.06 19.27
CA VAL A 566 -20.83 7.79 19.67
C VAL A 566 -22.32 8.06 19.87
N PHE A 567 -23.15 7.36 19.10
CA PHE A 567 -24.60 7.41 19.17
C PHE A 567 -25.17 6.06 19.58
N LEU A 568 -26.24 6.10 20.38
CA LEU A 568 -26.82 4.93 21.04
C LEU A 568 -28.31 4.83 20.73
N SER A 569 -28.76 3.62 20.40
CA SER A 569 -30.19 3.29 20.36
C SER A 569 -30.83 3.46 21.74
N PRO A 570 -32.15 3.70 21.82
CA PRO A 570 -32.88 3.69 23.09
C PRO A 570 -32.61 2.41 23.90
N GLY A 571 -32.45 2.55 25.21
CA GLY A 571 -32.14 1.43 26.12
C GLY A 571 -30.64 1.25 26.40
N LEU A 572 -29.76 1.74 25.53
CA LEU A 572 -28.32 1.75 25.78
C LEU A 572 -27.89 3.03 26.54
N SER A 573 -26.79 2.92 27.26
CA SER A 573 -26.13 4.02 27.97
C SER A 573 -24.62 3.92 27.85
N ALA A 574 -23.95 5.07 27.92
CA ALA A 574 -22.50 5.18 27.88
C ALA A 574 -21.95 5.66 29.24
N SER A 575 -20.80 5.13 29.61
CA SER A 575 -20.06 5.50 30.82
C SER A 575 -18.56 5.35 30.60
N ALA A 576 -17.76 5.77 31.58
CA ALA A 576 -16.30 5.65 31.56
C ALA A 576 -15.64 6.16 30.26
N VAL A 577 -16.14 7.27 29.71
CA VAL A 577 -15.61 7.88 28.48
C VAL A 577 -14.18 8.34 28.73
N HIS A 578 -13.26 7.97 27.84
CA HIS A 578 -11.86 8.38 27.86
C HIS A 578 -11.39 8.68 26.43
N VAL A 579 -10.74 9.84 26.25
CA VAL A 579 -10.08 10.22 25.00
C VAL A 579 -8.58 10.16 25.26
N ALA A 580 -7.90 9.17 24.69
CA ALA A 580 -6.50 8.94 25.01
C ALA A 580 -5.59 9.90 24.23
N ALA A 581 -4.77 10.67 24.95
CA ALA A 581 -3.79 11.56 24.31
C ALA A 581 -2.71 10.75 23.58
N THR A 582 -2.55 10.99 22.29
CA THR A 582 -1.60 10.30 21.43
C THR A 582 -1.35 11.10 20.16
N THR A 583 -0.31 10.75 19.40
CA THR A 583 -0.06 11.26 18.04
C THR A 583 0.07 10.10 17.04
N ALA A 584 -0.44 8.92 17.41
CA ALA A 584 -0.41 7.71 16.58
C ALA A 584 -1.30 7.81 15.32
N SER A 585 -2.23 8.76 15.35
CA SER A 585 -3.05 9.28 14.25
C SER A 585 -3.16 10.80 14.46
N ASP A 586 -3.72 11.52 13.50
CA ASP A 586 -4.16 12.92 13.65
C ASP A 586 -5.50 13.05 14.39
N HIS A 587 -6.19 11.93 14.66
CA HIS A 587 -7.30 11.85 15.60
C HIS A 587 -6.86 11.26 16.95
N LEU A 588 -7.64 11.53 18.00
CA LEU A 588 -7.57 10.85 19.28
C LEU A 588 -8.65 9.76 19.37
N PRO A 589 -8.33 8.54 19.85
CA PRO A 589 -9.32 7.49 20.02
C PRO A 589 -10.29 7.82 21.14
N VAL A 590 -11.56 7.47 20.94
CA VAL A 590 -12.62 7.58 21.96
C VAL A 590 -12.97 6.20 22.47
N ALA A 591 -12.72 5.98 23.75
CA ALA A 591 -13.02 4.74 24.45
C ALA A 591 -14.21 4.93 25.40
N VAL A 592 -15.21 4.07 25.30
CA VAL A 592 -16.49 4.19 26.02
C VAL A 592 -16.98 2.82 26.48
N THR A 593 -17.58 2.78 27.67
CA THR A 593 -18.24 1.58 28.19
C THR A 593 -19.73 1.63 27.90
N ILE A 594 -20.21 0.68 27.11
CA ILE A 594 -21.61 0.56 26.70
C ILE A 594 -22.34 -0.42 27.63
N SER A 595 -23.46 0.03 28.18
CA SER A 595 -24.36 -0.75 29.02
C SER A 595 -25.76 -0.75 28.42
N GLY A 596 -26.51 -1.82 28.63
CA GLY A 596 -27.89 -1.96 28.16
C GLY A 596 -28.71 -2.81 29.12
N PRO A 597 -30.03 -3.00 28.88
CA PRO A 597 -30.85 -3.87 29.68
C PRO A 597 -30.25 -5.28 29.66
N ALA A 598 -30.01 -5.86 30.85
CA ALA A 598 -29.67 -7.26 30.95
C ALA A 598 -30.85 -8.07 30.40
N GLY A 599 -30.60 -8.96 29.44
CA GLY A 599 -31.59 -9.95 29.05
C GLY A 599 -31.98 -10.75 30.30
N GLU A 600 -33.28 -10.83 30.57
CA GLU A 600 -33.86 -11.60 31.69
C GLU A 600 -33.46 -13.08 31.68
#